data_AF-A0A5D4U552-F1
#
_entry.id   AF-A0A5D4U552-F1
#
_cell.length_a   1.000
_cell.length_b   1.000
_cell.length_c   1.000
_cell.angle_alpha   90.00
_cell.angle_beta   90.00
_cell.angle_gamma   90.00
#
_symmetry.space_group_name_H-M   'P 1'
#
loop_
_entity.id
_entity.type
_entity.pdbx_description
1 polymer ?
#
loop_
_entity_poly.entity_id
_entity_poly.type
_entity_poly.pdbx_seq_one_letter_code
_entity_poly.pdbx_strand_id
1 'polypeptide(L)'
;MAVHNIYSAAQSRISPSFDKNIAKPIQNQQNFADFLKKSIEEVNVSQKESDMMTDKLVRGENVDLHQVMIASQKASITMQTTMEVRNKVVEAYQEIMRMPM
;
A
#
# COMPACT_ATOMS: atom_id res chain seq x y z
N MET A 1 -29.00 24.24 65.72
CA MET A 1 -28.12 23.11 65.38
C MET A 1 -28.14 23.00 63.85
N ALA A 2 -27.29 23.69 63.07
CA ALA A 2 -25.83 23.60 62.98
C ALA A 2 -25.36 22.15 62.87
N VAL A 3 -25.17 21.64 61.65
CA VAL A 3 -23.83 21.53 61.04
C VAL A 3 -23.96 21.21 59.55
N HIS A 4 -23.39 22.10 58.73
CA HIS A 4 -22.97 21.82 57.37
C HIS A 4 -21.81 20.83 57.43
N ASN A 5 -21.84 19.75 56.65
CA ASN A 5 -20.67 18.94 56.44
C ASN A 5 -19.97 19.38 55.15
N ILE A 6 -19.00 20.26 55.34
CA ILE A 6 -18.05 20.72 54.34
C ILE A 6 -16.81 19.84 54.50
N TYR A 7 -16.62 18.89 53.60
CA TYR A 7 -15.30 18.41 53.21
C TYR A 7 -15.25 18.58 51.69
N SER A 8 -14.73 19.71 51.20
CA SER A 8 -13.35 19.78 50.68
C SER A 8 -13.10 18.65 49.68
N ALA A 9 -13.26 18.91 48.38
CA ALA A 9 -12.16 19.31 47.50
C ALA A 9 -11.07 18.24 47.34
N ALA A 10 -10.73 17.97 46.08
CA ALA A 10 -9.67 17.08 45.58
C ALA A 10 -10.05 15.60 45.41
N GLN A 11 -10.55 15.22 44.24
CA GLN A 11 -9.69 14.61 43.21
C GLN A 11 -10.50 14.28 41.96
N SER A 12 -10.27 15.12 40.94
CA SER A 12 -10.36 14.76 39.54
C SER A 12 -9.59 13.46 39.30
N ARG A 13 -10.29 12.33 39.37
CA ARG A 13 -9.80 11.08 38.79
C ARG A 13 -10.00 11.18 37.29
N ILE A 14 -8.91 11.58 36.63
CA ILE A 14 -8.74 11.48 35.19
C ILE A 14 -8.92 10.00 34.84
N SER A 15 -10.11 9.64 34.36
CA SER A 15 -10.27 8.40 33.61
C SER A 15 -9.45 8.56 32.34
N PRO A 16 -8.50 7.67 32.02
CA PRO A 16 -7.94 7.64 30.68
C PRO A 16 -9.07 7.15 29.77
N SER A 17 -9.78 8.09 29.14
CA SER A 17 -10.52 7.80 27.92
C SER A 17 -9.48 7.39 26.90
N PHE A 18 -9.26 6.07 26.80
CA PHE A 18 -8.69 5.47 25.61
C PHE A 18 -9.70 5.75 24.50
N ASP A 19 -9.53 6.92 23.88
CA ASP A 19 -10.14 7.27 22.60
C ASP A 19 -9.53 6.32 21.57
N LYS A 20 -10.06 5.10 21.57
CA LYS A 20 -9.74 4.08 20.59
C LYS A 20 -10.41 4.57 19.32
N ASN A 21 -9.77 5.52 18.65
CA ASN A 21 -9.96 5.79 17.25
C ASN A 21 -9.46 4.52 16.52
N ILE A 22 -10.29 3.47 16.56
CA ILE A 22 -10.17 2.34 15.66
C ILE A 22 -10.53 2.93 14.31
N ALA A 23 -9.53 3.49 13.64
CA ALA A 23 -9.60 3.78 12.23
C ALA A 23 -10.20 2.54 11.57
N LYS A 24 -11.37 2.71 10.96
CA LYS A 24 -12.20 1.61 10.44
C LYS A 24 -11.31 0.72 9.55
N PRO A 25 -11.02 -0.54 9.92
CA PRO A 25 -10.02 -1.37 9.23
C PRO A 25 -10.37 -1.62 7.76
N ILE A 26 -11.65 -1.50 7.40
CA ILE A 26 -12.16 -1.70 6.04
C ILE A 26 -11.70 -0.58 5.08
N GLN A 27 -11.50 0.66 5.55
CA GLN A 27 -11.09 1.78 4.69
C GLN A 27 -9.65 1.59 4.17
N ASN A 28 -8.75 1.04 4.99
CA ASN A 28 -7.36 0.77 4.60
C ASN A 28 -7.22 -0.44 3.67
N GLN A 29 -8.08 -1.45 3.81
CA GLN A 29 -8.10 -2.61 2.90
C GLN A 29 -8.53 -2.22 1.48
N GLN A 30 -9.55 -1.36 1.35
CA GLN A 30 -9.94 -0.80 0.05
C GLN A 30 -8.77 -0.06 -0.61
N ASN A 31 -8.07 0.76 0.18
CA ASN A 31 -6.95 1.58 -0.30
C ASN A 31 -5.75 0.74 -0.75
N PHE A 32 -5.46 -0.38 -0.07
CA PHE A 32 -4.38 -1.29 -0.50
C PHE A 32 -4.76 -2.09 -1.75
N ALA A 33 -5.99 -2.58 -1.86
CA ALA A 33 -6.46 -3.29 -3.05
C ALA A 33 -6.43 -2.37 -4.29
N ASP A 34 -6.86 -1.12 -4.13
CA ASP A 34 -6.81 -0.11 -5.18
C ASP A 34 -5.35 0.24 -5.56
N PHE A 35 -4.45 0.37 -4.57
CA PHE A 35 -3.03 0.56 -4.82
C PHE A 35 -2.42 -0.61 -5.59
N LEU A 36 -2.67 -1.85 -5.16
CA LEU A 36 -2.16 -3.05 -5.82
C LEU A 36 -2.67 -3.16 -7.26
N LYS A 37 -3.96 -2.89 -7.48
CA LYS A 37 -4.55 -2.86 -8.82
C LYS A 37 -3.85 -1.82 -9.70
N LYS A 38 -3.64 -0.61 -9.17
CA LYS A 38 -2.94 0.46 -9.89
C LYS A 38 -1.49 0.06 -10.21
N SER A 39 -0.76 -0.54 -9.27
CA SER A 39 0.62 -1.01 -9.52
C SER A 39 0.69 -2.07 -10.61
N ILE A 40 -0.26 -3.00 -10.67
CA ILE A 40 -0.35 -4.00 -11.75
C ILE A 40 -0.60 -3.32 -13.10
N GLU A 41 -1.48 -2.32 -13.11
CA GLU A 41 -1.79 -1.54 -14.31
C GLU A 41 -0.57 -0.72 -14.78
N GLU A 42 0.19 -0.14 -13.85
CA GLU A 42 1.45 0.55 -14.14
C GLU A 42 2.51 -0.37 -14.74
N VAL A 43 2.63 -1.61 -14.27
CA VAL A 43 3.54 -2.61 -14.86
C VAL A 43 3.15 -2.91 -16.30
N ASN A 44 1.85 -3.11 -16.56
CA ASN A 44 1.34 -3.37 -17.90
C ASN A 44 1.62 -2.19 -18.85
N VAL A 45 1.43 -0.96 -18.37
CA VAL A 45 1.78 0.25 -19.13
C VAL A 45 3.28 0.28 -19.43
N SER A 46 4.13 0.08 -18.43
CA SER A 46 5.60 0.09 -18.61
C SER A 46 6.08 -0.99 -19.59
N GLN A 47 5.46 -2.17 -19.57
CA GLN A 47 5.78 -3.25 -20.51
C GLN A 47 5.41 -2.83 -21.94
N LYS A 48 4.19 -2.32 -22.14
CA LYS A 48 3.68 -1.89 -23.44
C LYS A 48 4.48 -0.70 -24.01
N GLU A 49 4.96 0.18 -23.14
CA GLU A 49 5.84 1.30 -23.51
C GLU A 49 7.19 0.80 -24.02
N SER A 50 7.80 -0.17 -23.32
CA SER A 50 9.04 -0.82 -23.74
C SER A 50 8.88 -1.54 -25.10
N ASP A 51 7.77 -2.26 -25.28
CA ASP A 51 7.48 -2.96 -26.54
C ASP A 51 7.30 -1.96 -27.70
N MET A 52 6.56 -0.87 -27.47
CA MET A 52 6.39 0.20 -28.46
C MET A 52 7.74 0.84 -28.84
N MET A 53 8.57 1.16 -27.85
CA MET A 53 9.90 1.73 -28.10
C MET A 53 10.79 0.78 -28.90
N THR A 54 10.71 -0.52 -28.61
CA THR A 54 11.44 -1.55 -29.34
C THR A 54 10.96 -1.65 -30.79
N ASP A 55 9.65 -1.65 -31.02
CA ASP A 55 9.07 -1.70 -32.36
C ASP A 55 9.47 -0.47 -33.20
N LYS A 56 9.40 0.72 -32.60
CA LYS A 56 9.84 1.97 -33.25
C LYS A 56 11.32 1.94 -33.63
N LEU A 57 12.18 1.43 -32.74
CA LEU A 57 13.60 1.28 -33.00
C LEU A 57 13.86 0.31 -34.17
N VAL A 58 13.18 -0.84 -34.20
CA VAL A 58 13.30 -1.84 -35.27
C VAL A 58 12.82 -1.28 -36.62
N ARG A 59 11.81 -0.40 -36.60
CA ARG A 59 11.31 0.31 -37.79
C ARG A 59 12.21 1.46 -38.25
N GLY A 60 13.27 1.79 -37.51
CA GLY A 60 14.16 2.89 -37.83
C GLY A 60 13.56 4.28 -37.56
N GLU A 61 12.52 4.37 -36.72
CA GLU A 61 12.01 5.66 -36.26
C GLU A 61 13.03 6.32 -35.30
N ASN A 62 12.91 7.64 -35.08
CA ASN A 62 13.81 8.43 -34.21
C ASN A 62 13.66 8.05 -32.72
N VAL A 63 14.13 6.86 -32.35
CA VAL A 63 14.18 6.37 -30.98
C VAL A 63 15.61 5.94 -30.69
N ASP A 64 16.23 6.54 -29.67
CA ASP A 64 17.56 6.15 -29.25
C ASP A 64 17.56 4.75 -28.63
N LEU A 65 18.49 3.90 -29.05
CA LEU A 65 18.72 2.56 -28.49
C LEU A 65 18.83 2.62 -26.95
N HIS A 66 19.49 3.64 -26.41
CA HIS A 66 19.66 3.84 -24.97
C HIS A 66 18.32 4.01 -24.24
N GLN A 67 17.35 4.71 -24.83
CA GLN A 67 16.02 4.89 -24.24
C GLN A 67 15.25 3.56 -24.21
N VAL A 68 15.33 2.77 -25.29
CA VAL A 68 14.72 1.44 -25.34
C VAL A 68 15.31 0.52 -24.28
N MET A 69 16.64 0.55 -24.10
CA MET A 69 17.32 -0.24 -23.08
C MET A 69 16.88 0.17 -21.66
N ILE A 70 16.81 1.46 -21.36
CA ILE A 70 16.32 1.95 -20.07
C ILE A 70 14.87 1.50 -19.83
N ALA A 71 14.01 1.64 -20.84
CA ALA A 71 12.61 1.25 -20.73
C ALA A 71 12.45 -0.24 -20.44
N SER A 72 13.21 -1.08 -21.14
CA SER A 72 13.22 -2.53 -20.94
C SER A 72 13.74 -2.91 -19.54
N GLN A 73 14.82 -2.27 -19.08
CA GLN A 73 15.36 -2.48 -17.74
C GLN A 73 14.35 -2.07 -16.66
N LYS A 74 13.70 -0.91 -16.85
CA LYS A 74 12.66 -0.40 -15.94
C LYS A 74 11.47 -1.35 -15.87
N ALA A 75 10.96 -1.81 -17.02
CA ALA A 75 9.86 -2.76 -17.08
C ALA A 75 10.21 -4.07 -16.36
N SER A 76 11.42 -4.59 -16.59
CA SER A 76 11.91 -5.83 -15.96
C SER A 76 11.99 -5.72 -14.43
N ILE A 77 12.61 -4.65 -13.90
CA ILE A 77 12.73 -4.43 -12.45
C ILE A 77 11.36 -4.21 -11.81
N THR A 78 10.48 -3.47 -12.49
CA THR A 78 9.12 -3.20 -12.01
C THR A 78 8.32 -4.50 -11.91
N MET A 79 8.35 -5.33 -12.97
CA MET A 79 7.71 -6.65 -12.98
C MET A 79 8.22 -7.54 -11.85
N GLN A 80 9.54 -7.61 -11.66
CA GLN A 80 10.14 -8.40 -10.58
C GLN A 80 9.64 -7.93 -9.21
N THR A 81 9.59 -6.62 -8.99
CA THR A 81 9.07 -6.03 -7.75
C THR A 81 7.60 -6.39 -7.54
N THR A 82 6.78 -6.33 -8.58
CA THR A 82 5.36 -6.71 -8.51
C THR A 82 5.17 -8.18 -8.16
N MET A 83 6.04 -9.06 -8.66
CA MET A 83 6.02 -10.48 -8.30
C MET A 83 6.33 -10.70 -6.81
N GLU A 84 7.30 -9.98 -6.26
CA GLU A 84 7.59 -10.02 -4.82
C GLU A 84 6.41 -9.52 -3.98
N VAL A 85 5.80 -8.41 -4.36
CA VAL A 85 4.60 -7.89 -3.68
C VAL A 85 3.45 -8.91 -3.77
N ARG A 86 3.20 -9.49 -4.94
CA ARG A 86 2.19 -10.54 -5.12
C ARG A 86 2.44 -11.72 -4.17
N ASN A 87 3.67 -12.20 -4.09
CA ASN A 87 4.03 -13.31 -3.21
C ASN A 87 3.76 -12.95 -1.74
N LYS A 88 4.18 -11.77 -1.28
CA LYS A 88 3.95 -11.30 0.09
C LYS A 88 2.47 -11.14 0.43
N VAL A 89 1.64 -10.69 -0.51
CA VAL A 89 0.19 -10.58 -0.31
C VAL A 89 -0.45 -11.97 -0.16
N VAL A 90 -0.03 -12.93 -0.98
CA VAL A 90 -0.52 -14.32 -0.88
C VAL A 90 -0.09 -14.95 0.45
N GLU A 91 1.17 -14.76 0.86
CA GLU A 91 1.67 -15.21 2.16
C GLU A 91 0.86 -14.61 3.32
N ALA A 92 0.61 -13.29 3.30
CA ALA A 92 -0.17 -12.63 4.34
C ALA A 92 -1.61 -13.18 4.44
N TYR A 93 -2.24 -13.48 3.30
CA TYR A 93 -3.55 -14.13 3.29
C TYR A 93 -3.49 -15.54 3.89
N GLN A 94 -2.48 -16.33 3.53
CA GLN A 94 -2.26 -17.67 4.07
C GLN A 94 -2.00 -17.64 5.59
N GLU A 95 -1.26 -16.65 6.08
CA GLU A 95 -0.96 -16.48 7.51
C GLU A 95 -2.23 -16.16 8.32
N ILE A 96 -3.10 -15.28 7.81
CA ILE A 96 -4.40 -14.98 8.45
C ILE A 96 -5.26 -16.25 8.56
N MET A 97 -5.24 -17.11 7.54
CA MET A 97 -5.97 -18.38 7.56
C MET A 97 -5.37 -19.41 8.53
N ARG A 98 -4.09 -19.28 8.85
CA ARG A 98 -3.35 -20.18 9.73
C ARG A 98 -3.35 -19.75 11.19
N MET A 99 -3.72 -18.50 11.50
CA MET A 99 -3.93 -18.08 12.89
C MET A 99 -5.04 -18.95 13.51
N PRO A 100 -4.73 -19.83 14.48
CA PRO A 100 -5.77 -20.50 15.25
C PRO A 100 -6.50 -19.43 16.07
N MET A 101 -7.84 -19.52 16.06
CA MET A 101 -8.72 -18.73 16.94
C MET A 101 -8.50 -19.13 18.40
#